data_AF-A0AAD1A5P9-F1
#
_entry.id   AF-A0AAD1A5P9-F1
#
_cell.length_a   1.000
_cell.length_b   1.000
_cell.length_c   1.000
_cell.angle_alpha   90.00
_cell.angle_beta   90.00
_cell.angle_gamma   90.00
#
_symmetry.space_group_name_H-M   'P 1'
#
loop_
_entity.id
_entity.type
_entity.pdbx_description
1 polymer ?
#
loop_
_entity_poly.entity_id
_entity_poly.type
_entity_poly.pdbx_seq_one_letter_code
_entity_poly.pdbx_strand_id
1 'polypeptide(L)'
;MERQSSFSYEEILACGRGELFGPGNAQLPLPPMLMFDRIAEISEDGGPHGKGLVRAEFDIRPDLWFFDCHFKGDPVMPGCLGLDALWQLTGFFLGWLGLPGRGRALGVGEVKFADQVLPSVKRVVYGVDFKRVFKSKLVLGIADGWLEADGKRIYTVSDMRVGLFKPEAA
;
A
#
# COMPACT_ATOMS: atom_id res chain seq x y z
N MET A 1 -20.31 14.03 6.56
CA MET A 1 -20.18 13.13 5.39
C MET A 1 -19.19 12.05 5.78
N GLU A 2 -19.63 10.80 5.68
CA GLU A 2 -18.75 9.65 5.88
C GLU A 2 -17.78 9.57 4.69
N ARG A 3 -16.48 9.38 4.96
CA ARG A 3 -15.49 9.25 3.86
C ARG A 3 -15.67 7.89 3.19
N GLN A 4 -15.44 7.84 1.88
CA GLN A 4 -15.46 6.60 1.10
C GLN A 4 -14.51 5.56 1.70
N SER A 5 -14.99 4.33 1.90
CA SER A 5 -14.31 3.25 2.61
C SER A 5 -13.81 2.11 1.70
N SER A 6 -13.96 2.25 0.38
CA SER A 6 -13.46 1.30 -0.63
C SER A 6 -13.19 2.01 -1.95
N PHE A 7 -12.19 1.58 -2.73
CA PHE A 7 -11.78 2.21 -3.99
C PHE A 7 -11.55 1.17 -5.08
N SER A 8 -12.13 1.41 -6.25
CA SER A 8 -11.97 0.63 -7.47
C SER A 8 -10.65 0.91 -8.20
N TYR A 9 -10.33 0.11 -9.21
CA TYR A 9 -9.11 0.26 -10.00
C TYR A 9 -8.98 1.66 -10.64
N GLU A 10 -10.07 2.19 -11.21
CA GLU A 10 -10.03 3.50 -11.84
C GLU A 10 -9.82 4.63 -10.83
N GLU A 11 -10.36 4.49 -9.62
CA GLU A 11 -10.18 5.49 -8.55
C GLU A 11 -8.75 5.48 -8.00
N ILE A 12 -8.11 4.31 -7.89
CA ILE A 12 -6.69 4.25 -7.51
C ILE A 12 -5.78 4.76 -8.64
N LEU A 13 -6.16 4.57 -9.92
CA LEU A 13 -5.46 5.21 -11.04
C LEU A 13 -5.62 6.73 -11.02
N ALA A 14 -6.82 7.24 -10.70
CA ALA A 14 -7.06 8.67 -10.50
C ALA A 14 -6.19 9.24 -9.36
N CYS A 15 -5.99 8.47 -8.28
CA CYS A 15 -5.02 8.82 -7.25
C CYS A 15 -3.59 8.92 -7.81
N GLY A 16 -3.16 7.96 -8.62
CA GLY A 16 -1.85 8.01 -9.27
C GLY A 16 -1.67 9.21 -10.21
N ARG A 17 -2.74 9.62 -10.90
CA ARG A 17 -2.76 10.83 -11.74
C ARG A 17 -2.87 12.14 -10.94
N GLY A 18 -3.04 12.07 -9.62
CA GLY A 18 -3.16 13.25 -8.75
C GLY A 18 -4.55 13.90 -8.77
N GLU A 19 -5.55 13.19 -9.26
CA GLU A 19 -6.93 13.67 -9.42
C GLU A 19 -7.77 13.43 -8.15
N LEU A 20 -7.35 12.49 -7.28
CA LEU A 20 -8.14 12.08 -6.11
C LEU A 20 -7.97 13.00 -4.89
N PHE A 21 -6.73 13.27 -4.47
CA PHE A 21 -6.43 14.09 -3.29
C PHE A 21 -6.05 15.54 -3.62
N GLY A 22 -6.03 15.88 -4.91
CA GLY A 22 -5.70 17.21 -5.43
C GLY A 22 -4.20 17.51 -5.54
N PRO A 23 -3.84 18.64 -6.19
CA PRO A 23 -2.46 18.97 -6.51
C PRO A 23 -1.56 19.10 -5.29
N GLY A 24 -0.37 18.50 -5.35
CA GLY A 24 0.65 18.58 -4.29
C GLY A 24 0.47 17.61 -3.12
N ASN A 25 -0.59 16.79 -3.14
CA ASN A 25 -0.88 15.80 -2.11
C ASN A 25 -0.43 14.40 -2.50
N ALA A 26 -0.79 13.40 -1.70
CA ALA A 26 -0.40 12.02 -1.91
C ALA A 26 -0.88 11.51 -3.28
N GLN A 27 -0.03 10.71 -3.92
CA GLN A 27 -0.33 10.02 -5.17
C GLN A 27 0.18 8.59 -5.02
N LEU A 28 -0.56 7.64 -5.57
CA LEU A 28 -0.06 6.29 -5.78
C LEU A 28 0.93 6.27 -6.97
N PRO A 29 1.80 5.27 -7.07
CA PRO A 29 2.48 4.99 -8.33
C PRO A 29 1.48 4.65 -9.43
N LEU A 30 1.84 4.92 -10.68
CA LEU A 30 1.12 4.38 -11.83
C LEU A 30 1.68 2.99 -12.20
N PRO A 31 0.92 2.16 -12.94
CA PRO A 31 1.47 0.96 -13.56
C PRO A 31 2.74 1.28 -14.37
N PRO A 32 3.75 0.38 -14.34
CA PRO A 32 3.72 -0.96 -13.77
C PRO A 32 4.07 -1.05 -12.28
N MET A 33 4.22 0.08 -11.56
CA MET A 33 4.60 0.12 -10.14
C MET A 33 3.43 0.11 -9.16
N LEU A 34 2.18 0.27 -9.62
CA LEU A 34 0.98 0.13 -8.79
C LEU A 34 0.75 -1.34 -8.44
N MET A 35 0.80 -1.70 -7.15
CA MET A 35 0.90 -3.11 -6.72
C MET A 35 -0.40 -3.71 -6.13
N PHE A 36 -1.54 -3.10 -6.42
CA PHE A 36 -2.87 -3.61 -6.08
C PHE A 36 -3.92 -3.07 -7.05
N ASP A 37 -5.04 -3.78 -7.17
CA ASP A 37 -6.12 -3.45 -8.10
C ASP A 37 -7.28 -2.73 -7.42
N ARG A 38 -7.41 -2.85 -6.10
CA ARG A 38 -8.51 -2.25 -5.33
C ARG A 38 -8.18 -2.11 -3.86
N ILE A 39 -8.82 -1.15 -3.21
CA ILE A 39 -8.88 -1.04 -1.76
C ILE A 39 -10.28 -1.51 -1.35
N ALA A 40 -10.36 -2.68 -0.72
CA ALA A 40 -11.62 -3.28 -0.29
C ALA A 40 -12.17 -2.64 0.99
N GLU A 41 -11.28 -2.17 1.87
CA GLU A 41 -11.65 -1.55 3.13
C GLU A 41 -10.60 -0.50 3.56
N ILE A 42 -11.07 0.65 4.03
CA ILE A 42 -10.27 1.65 4.72
C ILE A 42 -11.11 2.33 5.81
N SER A 43 -10.54 2.47 7.00
CA SER A 43 -11.23 3.00 8.18
C SER A 43 -10.27 3.74 9.11
N GLU A 44 -10.72 4.85 9.73
CA GLU A 44 -9.97 5.54 10.80
C GLU A 44 -9.94 4.74 12.12
N ASP A 45 -10.89 3.80 12.27
CA ASP A 45 -11.08 2.97 13.45
C ASP A 45 -10.76 1.49 13.13
N GLY A 46 -10.61 0.69 14.18
CA GLY A 46 -10.27 -0.73 14.06
C GLY A 46 -8.76 -0.99 13.95
N GLY A 47 -8.42 -2.20 13.53
CA GLY A 47 -7.06 -2.75 13.62
C GLY A 47 -6.65 -3.07 15.05
N PRO A 48 -5.52 -3.77 15.26
CA PRO A 48 -5.06 -4.20 16.58
C PRO A 48 -4.82 -3.06 17.59
N HIS A 49 -4.63 -1.83 17.11
CA HIS A 49 -4.35 -0.66 17.95
C HIS A 49 -5.50 0.35 17.98
N GLY A 50 -6.62 0.10 17.28
CA GLY A 50 -7.73 1.04 17.20
C GLY A 50 -7.35 2.39 16.55
N LYS A 51 -6.42 2.38 15.59
CA LYS A 51 -5.93 3.58 14.89
C LYS A 51 -6.17 3.55 13.38
N GLY A 52 -7.02 2.62 12.94
CA GLY A 52 -7.40 2.48 11.55
C GLY A 52 -6.63 1.39 10.83
N LEU A 53 -7.13 1.07 9.64
CA LEU A 53 -6.65 -0.02 8.82
C LEU A 53 -6.87 0.26 7.33
N VAL A 54 -6.14 -0.48 6.49
CA VAL A 54 -6.42 -0.60 5.06
C VAL A 54 -6.33 -2.07 4.66
N ARG A 55 -7.28 -2.52 3.83
CA ARG A 55 -7.26 -3.84 3.15
C ARG A 55 -7.35 -3.63 1.64
N ALA A 56 -6.45 -4.24 0.91
CA ALA A 56 -6.37 -4.14 -0.54
C ALA A 56 -6.15 -5.50 -1.18
N GLU A 57 -6.50 -5.63 -2.45
CA GLU A 57 -6.37 -6.88 -3.19
C GLU A 57 -5.62 -6.66 -4.50
N PHE A 58 -4.90 -7.69 -4.94
CA PHE A 58 -4.20 -7.74 -6.20
C PHE A 58 -4.47 -9.08 -6.89
N ASP A 59 -5.01 -9.02 -8.11
CA ASP A 59 -5.31 -10.19 -8.90
C ASP A 59 -4.03 -10.67 -9.59
N ILE A 60 -3.57 -11.86 -9.20
CA ILE A 60 -2.35 -12.43 -9.76
C ILE A 60 -2.67 -13.14 -11.06
N ARG A 61 -1.93 -12.78 -12.10
CA ARG A 61 -2.03 -13.38 -13.43
C ARG A 61 -0.63 -13.76 -13.93
N PRO A 62 -0.48 -14.88 -14.65
CA PRO A 62 0.83 -15.30 -15.15
C PRO A 62 1.52 -14.30 -16.08
N ASP A 63 0.77 -13.38 -16.69
CA ASP A 63 1.26 -12.34 -17.61
C ASP A 63 1.67 -11.03 -16.92
N LEU A 64 1.68 -10.99 -15.58
CA LEU A 64 2.22 -9.84 -14.86
C LEU A 64 3.72 -9.68 -15.15
N TRP A 65 4.09 -8.46 -15.51
CA TRP A 65 5.41 -8.11 -16.09
C TRP A 65 6.62 -8.65 -15.32
N PHE A 66 6.51 -8.73 -13.99
CA PHE A 66 7.62 -9.12 -13.14
C PHE A 66 7.94 -10.62 -13.23
N PHE A 67 6.97 -11.49 -13.57
CA PHE A 67 7.22 -12.93 -13.67
C PHE A 67 8.15 -13.29 -14.82
N ASP A 68 8.08 -12.57 -15.93
CA ASP A 68 8.95 -12.80 -17.09
C ASP A 68 10.42 -12.48 -16.80
N CYS A 69 10.69 -11.54 -15.89
CA CYS A 69 12.04 -11.09 -15.57
C CYS A 69 12.57 -11.56 -14.21
N HIS A 70 11.73 -12.12 -13.34
CA HIS A 70 12.09 -12.48 -11.97
C HIS A 70 11.53 -13.86 -11.60
N PHE A 71 12.22 -14.96 -11.92
CA PHE A 71 13.43 -15.08 -12.76
C PHE A 71 13.11 -15.90 -14.00
N LYS A 72 13.99 -15.83 -15.01
CA LYS A 72 13.85 -16.67 -16.20
C LYS A 72 13.94 -18.16 -15.82
N GLY A 73 12.83 -18.88 -15.96
CA GLY A 73 12.70 -20.30 -15.61
C GLY A 73 12.34 -20.58 -14.15
N ASP A 74 12.20 -19.55 -13.32
CA ASP A 74 11.79 -19.64 -11.92
C ASP A 74 10.95 -18.39 -11.53
N PRO A 75 9.73 -18.27 -12.08
CA PRO A 75 8.94 -17.05 -11.95
C PRO A 75 8.36 -16.91 -10.53
N VAL A 76 8.62 -15.76 -9.91
CA VAL A 76 8.16 -15.40 -8.57
C VAL A 76 8.01 -13.89 -8.44
N MET A 77 6.92 -13.41 -7.84
CA MET A 77 6.77 -11.98 -7.56
C MET A 77 7.94 -11.50 -6.70
N PRO A 78 8.63 -10.40 -7.07
CA PRO A 78 9.64 -9.81 -6.20
C PRO A 78 9.04 -9.41 -4.85
N GLY A 79 9.57 -9.96 -3.75
CA GLY A 79 9.05 -9.65 -2.40
C GLY A 79 9.09 -8.17 -2.05
N CYS A 80 10.02 -7.41 -2.64
CA CYS A 80 10.10 -5.96 -2.49
C CYS A 80 8.88 -5.22 -3.05
N LEU A 81 8.21 -5.75 -4.10
CA LEU A 81 7.01 -5.14 -4.66
C LEU A 81 5.80 -5.33 -3.72
N GLY A 82 5.70 -6.48 -3.06
CA GLY A 82 4.68 -6.70 -2.04
C GLY A 82 4.90 -5.83 -0.80
N LEU A 83 6.16 -5.58 -0.43
CA LEU A 83 6.49 -4.60 0.60
C LEU A 83 6.15 -3.16 0.17
N ASP A 84 6.41 -2.80 -1.09
CA ASP A 84 6.06 -1.49 -1.63
C ASP A 84 4.56 -1.23 -1.64
N ALA A 85 3.73 -2.24 -1.94
CA ALA A 85 2.28 -2.14 -1.83
C ALA A 85 1.84 -1.69 -0.42
N LEU A 86 2.49 -2.18 0.64
CA LEU A 86 2.19 -1.76 2.01
C LEU A 86 2.54 -0.28 2.20
N TRP A 87 3.70 0.19 1.73
CA TRP A 87 4.05 1.62 1.77
C TRP A 87 3.08 2.48 0.96
N GLN A 88 2.67 2.04 -0.22
CA GLN A 88 1.67 2.70 -1.06
C GLN A 88 0.35 2.89 -0.28
N LEU A 89 -0.17 1.82 0.33
CA LEU A 89 -1.41 1.85 1.11
C LEU A 89 -1.28 2.72 2.37
N THR A 90 -0.13 2.71 3.02
CA THR A 90 0.14 3.56 4.19
C THR A 90 0.14 5.05 3.79
N GLY A 91 0.75 5.40 2.67
CA GLY A 91 0.72 6.76 2.13
C GLY A 91 -0.67 7.18 1.64
N PHE A 92 -1.40 6.27 0.98
CA PHE A 92 -2.78 6.48 0.56
C PHE A 92 -3.68 6.81 1.76
N PHE A 93 -3.57 6.07 2.85
CA PHE A 93 -4.32 6.34 4.08
C PHE A 93 -4.11 7.77 4.60
N LEU A 94 -2.87 8.26 4.61
CA LEU A 94 -2.58 9.63 5.04
C LEU A 94 -3.22 10.67 4.12
N GLY A 95 -3.21 10.44 2.80
CA GLY A 95 -3.93 11.27 1.84
C GLY A 95 -5.46 11.22 2.04
N TRP A 96 -6.01 10.03 2.29
CA TRP A 96 -7.42 9.78 2.56
C TRP A 96 -7.92 10.46 3.84
N LEU A 97 -7.04 10.60 4.84
CA LEU A 97 -7.29 11.42 6.04
C LEU A 97 -7.36 12.93 5.76
N GLY A 98 -7.09 13.36 4.52
CA GLY A 98 -7.02 14.77 4.12
C GLY A 98 -5.72 15.47 4.55
N LEU A 99 -4.65 14.71 4.83
CA LEU A 99 -3.38 15.30 5.24
C LEU A 99 -2.58 15.76 4.00
N PRO A 100 -1.96 16.95 4.04
CA PRO A 100 -1.31 17.53 2.87
C PRO A 100 0.10 16.99 2.63
N GLY A 101 0.53 16.99 1.37
CA GLY A 101 1.91 16.69 0.95
C GLY A 101 2.09 15.38 0.19
N ARG A 102 3.26 15.20 -0.41
CA ARG A 102 3.63 14.05 -1.24
C ARG A 102 4.22 12.92 -0.40
N GLY A 103 3.81 11.68 -0.68
CA GLY A 103 4.23 10.50 0.07
C GLY A 103 5.69 10.12 -0.15
N ARG A 104 6.39 9.75 0.92
CA ARG A 104 7.71 9.11 0.90
C ARG A 104 7.76 7.98 1.93
N ALA A 105 8.15 6.79 1.50
CA ALA A 105 8.54 5.73 2.41
C ALA A 105 9.81 6.16 3.16
N LEU A 106 9.81 6.02 4.49
CA LEU A 106 10.92 6.40 5.36
C LEU A 106 11.66 5.19 5.93
N GLY A 107 11.16 4.00 5.62
CA GLY A 107 11.75 2.72 6.01
C GLY A 107 10.74 1.81 6.70
N VAL A 108 11.31 0.77 7.29
CA VAL A 108 10.60 -0.34 7.93
C VAL A 108 11.46 -0.87 9.08
N GLY A 109 10.82 -1.47 10.07
CA GLY A 109 11.50 -2.20 11.13
C GLY A 109 11.90 -3.59 10.63
N GLU A 110 11.07 -4.59 10.95
CA GLU A 110 11.31 -5.98 10.56
C GLU A 110 10.47 -6.35 9.33
N VAL A 111 11.06 -7.12 8.42
CA VAL A 111 10.38 -7.73 7.27
C VAL A 111 10.66 -9.23 7.29
N LYS A 112 9.62 -10.05 7.23
CA LYS A 112 9.71 -11.52 7.15
C LYS A 112 8.96 -12.00 5.92
N PHE A 113 9.67 -12.73 5.06
CA PHE A 113 9.11 -13.47 3.94
C PHE A 113 9.12 -14.96 4.28
N ALA A 114 7.95 -15.53 4.56
CA ALA A 114 7.80 -16.94 4.94
C ALA A 114 7.45 -17.85 3.76
N ASP A 115 6.97 -17.27 2.66
CA ASP A 115 6.60 -17.98 1.43
C ASP A 115 6.59 -16.97 0.26
N GLN A 116 6.12 -17.42 -0.91
CA GLN A 116 6.24 -16.70 -2.18
C GLN A 116 4.92 -16.58 -2.94
N VAL A 117 4.87 -15.63 -3.89
CA VAL A 117 3.75 -15.51 -4.84
C VAL A 117 4.20 -16.03 -6.20
N LEU A 118 3.65 -17.17 -6.59
CA LEU A 118 3.90 -17.82 -7.88
C LEU A 118 2.83 -17.42 -8.92
N PRO A 119 3.07 -17.63 -10.23
CA PRO A 119 2.06 -17.40 -11.27
C PRO A 119 0.74 -18.16 -11.09
N SER A 120 0.75 -19.23 -10.28
CA SER A 120 -0.44 -20.03 -9.97
C SER A 120 -1.36 -19.36 -8.94
N VAL A 121 -0.82 -18.47 -8.10
CA VAL A 121 -1.61 -17.72 -7.10
C VAL A 121 -2.70 -16.94 -7.81
N LYS A 122 -3.88 -16.84 -7.21
CA LYS A 122 -5.02 -16.13 -7.81
C LYS A 122 -5.22 -14.76 -7.21
N ARG A 123 -5.09 -14.66 -5.88
CA ARG A 123 -5.33 -13.42 -5.17
C ARG A 123 -4.27 -13.19 -4.10
N VAL A 124 -3.72 -11.98 -4.14
CA VAL A 124 -2.98 -11.40 -3.02
C VAL A 124 -3.89 -10.45 -2.25
N VAL A 125 -3.87 -10.53 -0.92
CA VAL A 125 -4.53 -9.59 -0.03
C VAL A 125 -3.47 -8.92 0.84
N TYR A 126 -3.47 -7.59 0.85
CA TYR A 126 -2.62 -6.79 1.72
C TYR A 126 -3.44 -6.26 2.89
N GLY A 127 -2.82 -6.22 4.07
CA GLY A 127 -3.35 -5.46 5.19
C GLY A 127 -2.31 -4.54 5.79
N VAL A 128 -2.74 -3.32 6.10
CA VAL A 128 -2.00 -2.32 6.87
C VAL A 128 -2.80 -2.01 8.13
N ASP A 129 -2.15 -2.09 9.27
CA ASP A 129 -2.72 -1.91 10.59
C ASP A 129 -1.97 -0.79 11.32
N PHE A 130 -2.62 0.36 11.50
CA PHE A 130 -1.93 1.54 12.01
C PHE A 130 -1.66 1.42 13.50
N LYS A 131 -0.42 1.76 13.89
CA LYS A 131 0.00 1.93 15.29
C LYS A 131 -0.13 3.38 15.73
N ARG A 132 0.32 4.31 14.88
CA ARG A 132 0.40 5.74 15.18
C ARG A 132 0.22 6.56 13.91
N VAL A 133 -0.52 7.67 14.03
CA VAL A 133 -0.68 8.66 12.96
C VAL A 133 -0.41 10.03 13.55
N PHE A 134 0.61 10.72 13.04
CA PHE A 134 0.92 12.10 13.38
C PHE A 134 0.32 13.00 12.32
N LYS A 135 -0.54 13.95 12.76
CA LYS A 135 -1.32 14.84 11.87
C LYS A 135 -0.88 16.32 11.97
N SER A 136 0.28 16.60 12.57
CA SER A 136 0.73 17.98 12.88
C SER A 136 1.75 18.50 11.86
N LYS A 137 2.78 19.25 12.30
CA LYS A 137 3.85 19.76 11.41
C LYS A 137 4.58 18.63 10.66
N LEU A 138 4.71 17.46 11.31
CA LEU A 138 5.15 16.22 10.69
C LEU A 138 3.93 15.34 10.44
N VAL A 139 3.64 15.05 9.18
CA VAL A 139 2.66 14.04 8.79
C VAL A 139 3.38 12.71 8.64
N LEU A 140 3.04 11.73 9.49
CA LEU A 140 3.69 10.43 9.55
C LEU A 140 2.70 9.33 9.93
N GLY A 141 2.63 8.27 9.13
CA GLY A 141 1.99 7.01 9.47
C GLY A 141 3.04 5.99 9.92
N ILE A 142 2.77 5.31 11.04
CA ILE A 142 3.51 4.13 11.49
C ILE A 142 2.52 2.98 11.58
N ALA A 143 2.79 1.90 10.85
CA ALA A 143 1.89 0.76 10.75
C ALA A 143 2.66 -0.56 10.70
N ASP A 144 1.99 -1.62 11.13
CA ASP A 144 2.40 -2.98 10.79
C ASP A 144 1.64 -3.42 9.54
N GLY A 145 2.20 -4.37 8.80
CA GLY A 145 1.66 -4.79 7.52
C GLY A 145 1.80 -6.28 7.29
N TRP A 146 1.02 -6.78 6.35
CA TRP A 146 1.02 -8.19 6.00
C TRP A 146 0.49 -8.46 4.60
N LEU A 147 0.88 -9.61 4.06
CA LEU A 147 0.45 -10.09 2.75
C LEU A 147 0.01 -11.54 2.86
N GLU A 148 -1.19 -11.83 2.35
CA GLU A 148 -1.73 -13.17 2.16
C GLU A 148 -1.81 -13.55 0.68
N ALA A 149 -1.33 -14.74 0.33
CA ALA A 149 -1.50 -15.33 -0.99
C ALA A 149 -2.52 -16.48 -0.89
N ASP A 150 -3.64 -16.37 -1.61
CA ASP A 150 -4.77 -17.32 -1.58
C ASP A 150 -5.20 -17.70 -0.14
N GLY A 151 -5.21 -16.71 0.76
CA GLY A 151 -5.64 -16.86 2.16
C GLY A 151 -4.57 -17.37 3.13
N LYS A 152 -3.33 -17.61 2.66
CA LYS A 152 -2.19 -17.96 3.53
C LYS A 152 -1.34 -16.74 3.80
N ARG A 153 -1.05 -16.45 5.07
CA ARG A 153 -0.11 -15.39 5.47
C ARG A 153 1.30 -15.76 5.05
N ILE A 154 1.91 -14.94 4.19
CA ILE A 154 3.26 -15.17 3.68
C ILE A 154 4.23 -14.05 4.06
N TYR A 155 3.77 -12.80 4.19
CA TYR A 155 4.61 -11.69 4.67
C TYR A 155 4.10 -11.13 5.99
N THR A 156 5.04 -10.76 6.85
CA THR A 156 4.79 -9.96 8.06
C THR A 156 5.80 -8.83 8.12
N VAL A 157 5.31 -7.62 8.36
CA VAL A 157 6.08 -6.38 8.34
C VAL A 157 5.77 -5.57 9.59
N SER A 158 6.79 -5.07 10.27
CA SER A 158 6.64 -4.30 11.52
C SER A 158 7.24 -2.90 11.39
N ASP A 159 6.60 -1.93 12.03
CA ASP A 159 7.07 -0.55 12.18
C ASP A 159 7.43 0.14 10.85
N MET A 160 6.57 -0.07 9.86
CA MET A 160 6.67 0.57 8.57
C MET A 160 6.29 2.04 8.65
N ARG A 161 7.03 2.92 7.97
CA ARG A 161 6.91 4.38 8.10
C ARG A 161 6.73 5.06 6.75
N VAL A 162 5.70 5.90 6.63
CA VAL A 162 5.48 6.79 5.47
C VAL A 162 5.16 8.19 5.95
N GLY A 163 5.84 9.19 5.39
CA GLY A 163 5.56 10.60 5.65
C GLY A 163 4.97 11.32 4.44
N LEU A 164 4.21 12.39 4.68
CA LEU A 164 3.81 13.34 3.63
C LEU A 164 4.62 14.62 3.76
N PHE A 165 5.18 15.08 2.64
CA PHE A 165 6.06 16.24 2.58
C PHE A 165 5.48 17.29 1.64
N LYS A 166 5.29 18.51 2.15
CA LYS A 166 4.94 19.64 1.28
C LYS A 166 6.13 19.92 0.35
N PRO A 167 5.89 20.27 -0.92
CA PRO A 167 6.95 20.79 -1.78
C PRO A 167 7.63 21.97 -1.08
N GLU A 168 8.96 22.05 -1.15
CA GLU A 168 9.64 23.31 -0.82
C GLU A 168 9.09 24.39 -1.77
N ALA A 169 8.85 25.59 -1.24
CA ALA A 169 8.54 26.73 -2.10
C ALA A 169 9.77 26.96 -2.99
N ALA A 170 9.57 26.81 -4.30
CA ALA A 170 10.61 27.11 -5.30
C ALA A 170 11.01 28.59 -5.26
#